data_AF-A0A531LJL9-F1
#
_entry.id   AF-A0A531LJL9-F1
#
_cell.length_a   1.000
_cell.length_b   1.000
_cell.length_c   1.000
_cell.angle_alpha   90.00
_cell.angle_beta   90.00
_cell.angle_gamma   90.00
#
_symmetry.space_group_name_H-M   'P 1'
#
loop_
_entity.id
_entity.type
_entity.pdbx_description
1 polymer ?
#
loop_
_entity_poly.entity_id
_entity_poly.type
_entity_poly.pdbx_seq_one_letter_code
_entity_poly.pdbx_strand_id
1 'polypeptide(L)' 'DNLAATFSPDLADLTLYVISVCQGEEIPRKGGPAITRSDFLIINKSDLAPYVNVNLDVMESDAGRMRGKRPFGFT' A
#
# COMPACT_ATOMS: atom_id res chain seq x y z
N ASP A 1 7.49 -8.63 -5.79
CA ASP A 1 8.86 -8.75 -5.28
C ASP A 1 9.69 -7.48 -5.46
N ASN A 2 9.13 -6.29 -5.22
CA ASN A 2 9.86 -5.01 -5.28
C ASN A 2 9.21 -3.95 -4.36
N LEU A 3 8.75 -4.38 -3.18
CA LEU A 3 8.16 -3.48 -2.17
C LEU A 3 9.22 -2.62 -1.45
N ALA A 4 10.49 -2.84 -1.77
CA ALA A 4 11.63 -2.21 -1.11
C ALA A 4 12.17 -0.95 -1.83
N ALA A 5 11.75 -0.67 -3.06
CA ALA A 5 12.29 0.46 -3.81
C ALA A 5 11.66 1.78 -3.36
N THR A 6 12.47 2.66 -2.77
CA THR A 6 12.13 4.05 -2.46
C THR A 6 13.17 4.97 -3.09
N PHE A 7 12.74 6.15 -3.53
CA PHE A 7 13.65 7.18 -4.05
C PHE A 7 14.31 7.96 -2.92
N SER A 8 15.45 8.60 -3.21
CA SER A 8 16.11 9.50 -2.26
C SER A 8 15.21 10.70 -1.97
N PRO A 9 15.17 11.20 -0.72
CA PRO A 9 14.56 12.49 -0.39
C PRO A 9 15.14 13.65 -1.22
N ASP A 10 16.39 13.56 -1.67
CA ASP A 10 17.01 14.59 -2.52
C ASP A 10 16.39 14.67 -3.92
N LEU A 11 15.65 13.64 -4.34
CA LEU A 11 15.00 13.56 -5.65
C LEU A 11 13.53 13.95 -5.60
N ALA A 12 12.83 13.63 -4.51
CA ALA A 12 11.39 13.76 -4.42
C ALA A 12 10.97 14.34 -3.08
N ASP A 13 10.27 15.48 -3.15
CA ASP A 13 9.66 16.13 -1.98
C ASP A 13 8.51 15.33 -1.38
N LEU A 14 7.81 14.54 -2.21
CA LEU A 14 6.69 13.69 -1.83
C LEU A 14 6.73 12.36 -2.56
N THR A 15 6.30 11.32 -1.85
CA THR A 15 6.29 9.94 -2.33
C THR A 15 4.88 9.34 -2.22
N LEU A 16 4.29 9.06 -3.38
CA LEU A 16 3.06 8.27 -3.48
C LEU A 16 3.43 6.85 -3.90
N TYR A 17 3.05 5.86 -3.09
CA TYR A 17 3.25 4.46 -3.45
C TYR A 17 1.93 3.82 -3.85
N VAL A 18 1.91 3.15 -4.99
CA VAL A 18 0.69 2.55 -5.54
C VAL A 18 0.84 1.03 -5.55
N ILE A 19 -0.06 0.36 -4.85
CA ILE A 19 -0.28 -1.08 -4.94
C ILE A 19 -1.66 -1.33 -5.55
N SER A 20 -1.94 -2.58 -5.91
CA SER A 20 -3.24 -2.99 -6.41
C SER A 20 -3.79 -4.16 -5.61
N VAL A 21 -5.10 -4.17 -5.38
CA VAL A 21 -5.82 -5.30 -4.77
C VAL A 21 -5.54 -6.61 -5.49
N CYS A 22 -5.35 -6.58 -6.82
CA CYS A 22 -5.01 -7.77 -7.61
C CYS A 22 -3.66 -8.40 -7.27
N GLN A 23 -2.79 -7.72 -6.51
CA GLN A 23 -1.50 -8.26 -6.08
C GLN A 23 -1.62 -9.20 -4.87
N GLY A 24 -2.80 -9.25 -4.23
CA GLY A 24 -3.07 -10.11 -3.07
C GLY A 24 -3.36 -9.32 -1.79
N GLU A 25 -4.19 -9.91 -0.93
CA GLU A 25 -4.60 -9.36 0.36
C GLU A 25 -3.39 -9.14 1.30
N GLU A 26 -2.35 -9.95 1.17
CA GLU A 26 -1.20 -9.94 2.06
C GLU A 26 -0.17 -8.86 1.73
N ILE A 27 -0.38 -8.07 0.67
CA ILE A 27 0.60 -7.06 0.24
C ILE A 27 0.87 -6.00 1.31
N PRO A 28 -0.12 -5.38 1.98
CA PRO A 28 0.16 -4.38 3.01
C PRO A 28 1.02 -4.93 4.15
N ARG A 29 0.79 -6.16 4.61
CA ARG A 29 1.55 -6.78 5.72
C ARG A 29 2.98 -7.21 5.35
N LYS A 30 3.31 -7.35 4.06
CA LYS A 30 4.71 -7.56 3.62
C LYS A 30 5.59 -6.36 3.96
N GLY A 31 5.01 -5.16 4.09
CA GLY A 31 5.72 -3.97 4.50
C GLY A 31 6.75 -3.48 3.48
N GLY A 32 7.93 -3.11 3.97
CA GLY A 32 8.97 -2.45 3.18
C GLY A 32 8.87 -0.92 3.23
N PRO A 33 9.96 -0.19 2.93
CA PRO A 33 10.01 1.27 3.01
C PRO A 33 8.91 1.97 2.21
N ALA A 34 8.54 1.45 1.04
CA ALA A 34 7.51 2.07 0.21
C ALA A 34 6.10 1.98 0.83
N ILE A 35 5.76 0.86 1.48
CA ILE A 35 4.48 0.70 2.19
C ILE A 35 4.50 1.47 3.52
N THR A 36 5.61 1.47 4.25
CA THR A 36 5.67 1.96 5.63
C THR A 36 6.03 3.45 5.75
N ARG A 37 6.73 4.01 4.77
CA ARG A 37 7.32 5.36 4.85
C ARG A 37 6.86 6.34 3.78
N SER A 38 6.22 5.88 2.70
CA SER A 38 5.65 6.80 1.71
C SER A 38 4.69 7.80 2.35
N ASP A 39 4.64 9.01 1.82
CA ASP A 39 3.76 10.07 2.32
C ASP A 39 2.29 9.67 2.19
N PHE A 40 1.95 8.96 1.10
CA PHE A 40 0.63 8.37 0.92
C PHE A 40 0.73 7.01 0.20
N LEU A 41 -0.02 6.03 0.70
CA LEU A 41 -0.21 4.73 0.04
C LEU A 41 -1.57 4.70 -0.68
N ILE A 42 -1.54 4.40 -1.97
CA ILE A 42 -2.74 4.20 -2.79
C ILE A 42 -2.93 2.69 -2.97
N ILE A 43 -4.10 2.18 -2.55
CA ILE A 43 -4.51 0.79 -2.74
C ILE A 43 -5.54 0.74 -3.87
N ASN A 44 -5.06 0.55 -5.09
CA ASN A 44 -5.84 0.75 -6.30
C ASN A 44 -6.63 -0.51 -6.73
N LYS A 45 -7.70 -0.30 -7.50
CA LYS A 45 -8.57 -1.32 -8.08
C LYS A 45 -9.37 -2.08 -7.03
N SER A 46 -9.89 -1.37 -6.04
CA SER A 46 -10.74 -1.93 -4.98
C SER A 46 -12.00 -2.60 -5.51
N ASP A 47 -12.50 -2.13 -6.66
CA ASP A 47 -13.61 -2.72 -7.41
C ASP A 47 -13.37 -4.17 -7.83
N LEU A 48 -12.11 -4.60 -7.95
CA LEU A 48 -11.77 -5.96 -8.38
C LEU A 48 -11.73 -6.99 -7.25
N ALA A 49 -11.85 -6.57 -5.98
CA ALA A 49 -11.78 -7.46 -4.81
C ALA A 49 -12.68 -8.73 -4.91
N PRO A 50 -13.93 -8.65 -5.40
CA PRO A 50 -14.80 -9.83 -5.52
C PRO A 50 -14.29 -10.90 -6.50
N TYR A 51 -13.38 -10.55 -7.41
CA TYR A 51 -12.88 -11.43 -8.47
C TYR A 51 -11.51 -12.03 -8.17
N VAL A 52 -10.80 -11.51 -7.16
CA VAL A 52 -9.43 -11.91 -6.83
C VAL A 52 -9.27 -12.49 -5.44
N ASN A 53 -10.38 -12.82 -4.77
CA ASN A 53 -10.41 -13.42 -3.43
C ASN A 53 -9.63 -12.60 -2.39
N VAL A 54 -9.94 -11.30 -2.31
CA VAL A 54 -9.32 -10.36 -1.36
C VAL A 54 -10.39 -9.72 -0.49
N ASN A 55 -10.16 -9.65 0.82
CA ASN A 55 -10.98 -8.87 1.75
C ASN A 55 -10.35 -7.49 1.98
N LEU A 56 -11.10 -6.43 1.65
CA LEU A 56 -10.65 -5.05 1.80
C LEU A 56 -10.46 -4.66 3.28
N ASP A 57 -11.25 -5.22 4.20
CA ASP A 57 -11.14 -4.92 5.63
C ASP A 57 -9.81 -5.45 6.21
N VAL A 58 -9.37 -6.61 5.73
CA VAL A 58 -8.07 -7.19 6.12
C VAL A 58 -6.93 -6.33 5.59
N MET A 59 -7.02 -5.91 4.32
CA MET A 59 -6.04 -4.99 3.73
C MET A 59 -5.99 -3.65 4.47
N GLU A 60 -7.14 -3.09 4.85
CA GLU A 60 -7.24 -1.83 5.58
C GLU A 60 -6.57 -1.93 6.95
N SER A 61 -6.91 -2.98 7.71
CA SER A 61 -6.31 -3.26 9.02
C SER A 61 -4.79 -3.43 8.93
N ASP A 62 -4.30 -4.16 7.94
CA ASP A 62 -2.86 -4.34 7.73
C ASP A 62 -2.15 -3.06 7.31
N ALA A 63 -2.75 -2.29 6.38
CA ALA A 63 -2.20 -1.01 5.96
C ALA A 63 -2.12 -0.03 7.14
N GLY A 64 -3.18 0.08 7.95
CA GLY A 64 -3.21 0.90 9.15
C GLY A 64 -2.14 0.48 10.16
N ARG A 65 -1.98 -0.82 10.41
CA ARG A 65 -0.93 -1.34 11.29
C ARG A 65 0.48 -1.01 10.79
N MET A 66 0.75 -1.21 9.50
CA MET A 66 2.08 -1.01 8.93
C MET A 66 2.45 0.48 8.76
N ARG A 67 1.46 1.35 8.61
CA ARG A 67 1.65 2.80 8.38
C ARG A 67 1.53 3.66 9.63
N GLY A 68 0.93 3.14 10.70
CA GLY A 68 0.66 3.90 11.91
C GLY A 68 -0.25 5.09 11.61
N LYS A 69 0.27 6.32 11.79
CA LYS A 69 -0.48 7.56 11.52
C LYS A 69 -0.38 8.04 10.06
N ARG A 70 0.42 7.40 9.21
CA ARG A 70 0.61 7.84 7.81
C ARG A 70 -0.63 7.50 6.98
N PRO A 71 -1.12 8.42 6.14
CA PRO A 71 -2.38 8.25 5.44
C PRO A 71 -2.28 7.23 4.31
N PHE A 72 -3.40 6.59 4.00
CA PHE A 72 -3.58 5.73 2.82
C PHE A 72 -5.02 5.80 2.37
N GLY A 73 -5.30 5.33 1.16
CA GLY A 73 -6.66 5.30 0.63
C GLY A 73 -6.85 4.24 -0.44
N PHE A 74 -8.09 3.73 -0.51
CA PHE A 74 -8.53 2.86 -1.59
C PHE A 74 -9.06 3.69 -2.76
N THR A 75 -8.88 3.17 -3.98
CA THR A 75 -9.44 3.73 -5.21
C THR A 75 -10.07 2.67 -6.09
#